data_AF-A0A8J0SSR8-F1
#
_entry.id   AF-A0A8J0SSR8-F1
#
_cell.length_a   1.000
_cell.length_b   1.000
_cell.length_c   1.000
_cell.angle_alpha   90.00
_cell.angle_beta   90.00
_cell.angle_gamma   90.00
#
_symmetry.space_group_name_H-M   'P 1'
#
loop_
_entity.id
_entity.type
_entity.pdbx_description
1 polymer ?
#
loop_
_entity_poly.entity_id
_entity_poly.type
_entity_poly.pdbx_seq_one_letter_code
_entity_poly.pdbx_strand_id
1 'polypeptide(L)'
;MDYTDDPDVKLPMQLIINMPELVENPFKERIVQSFSEDGEGNLSFNDFVDMFSVMSEMAPRELKAIYAFKIYDFNTDNFICKSDLEKTLNKLTREELEEEEVNLVCEKVIEEADMDGDGKLAFADFENMISKAPDFLSTFHIRI
;
A
#
# COMPACT_ATOMS: atom_id res chain seq x y z
N MET A 1 -14.06 -4.84 39.19
CA MET A 1 -13.11 -4.10 38.34
C MET A 1 -13.86 -3.85 37.06
N ASP A 2 -14.36 -2.63 36.91
CA ASP A 2 -15.01 -2.16 35.69
C ASP A 2 -13.98 -2.16 34.56
N TYR A 3 -14.26 -2.89 33.49
CA TYR A 3 -13.44 -2.96 32.27
C TYR A 3 -13.92 -1.92 31.23
N THR A 4 -14.45 -0.79 31.68
CA THR A 4 -15.09 0.24 30.85
C THR A 4 -14.20 1.47 30.59
N ASP A 5 -12.95 1.45 31.04
CA ASP A 5 -11.99 2.54 30.89
C ASP A 5 -10.82 2.03 30.01
N ASP A 6 -10.81 2.46 28.74
CA ASP A 6 -9.81 2.19 27.68
C ASP A 6 -9.81 0.79 27.01
N PRO A 7 -10.60 0.59 25.94
CA PRO A 7 -10.59 -0.63 25.13
C PRO A 7 -9.58 -0.60 23.97
N ASP A 8 -8.51 0.20 24.04
CA ASP A 8 -7.57 0.34 22.93
C ASP A 8 -6.35 -0.59 23.09
N VAL A 9 -6.61 -1.91 23.06
CA VAL A 9 -5.54 -2.90 22.93
C VAL A 9 -4.98 -2.79 21.52
N LYS A 10 -3.93 -1.97 21.36
CA LYS A 10 -3.18 -1.84 20.12
C LYS A 10 -2.07 -2.89 20.05
N LEU A 11 -2.00 -3.59 18.93
CA LEU A 11 -0.88 -4.46 18.57
C LEU A 11 0.29 -3.60 18.08
N PRO A 12 1.50 -3.77 18.63
CA PRO A 12 2.65 -3.03 18.18
C PRO A 12 3.04 -3.47 16.77
N MET A 13 3.43 -2.51 15.92
CA MET A 13 3.85 -2.71 14.54
C MET A 13 4.82 -3.89 14.37
N GLN A 14 5.80 -4.00 15.27
CA GLN A 14 6.84 -5.03 15.28
C GLN A 14 6.30 -6.46 15.34
N LEU A 15 5.14 -6.67 15.96
CA LEU A 15 4.53 -8.00 16.06
C LEU A 15 3.86 -8.39 14.73
N ILE A 16 3.29 -7.41 14.03
CA ILE A 16 2.54 -7.61 12.79
C ILE A 16 3.50 -7.80 11.60
N ILE A 17 4.56 -7.00 11.51
CA ILE A 17 5.58 -7.14 10.44
C ILE A 17 6.40 -8.44 10.53
N ASN A 18 6.36 -9.11 11.68
CA ASN A 18 7.04 -10.39 11.94
C ASN A 18 6.11 -11.60 11.76
N MET A 19 4.84 -11.37 11.42
CA MET A 19 3.93 -12.47 11.09
C MET A 19 4.39 -13.16 9.81
N PRO A 20 4.31 -14.51 9.73
CA PRO A 20 4.75 -15.26 8.55
C PRO A 20 4.02 -14.83 7.27
N GLU A 21 2.77 -14.36 7.37
CA GLU A 21 2.00 -13.83 6.24
C GLU A 21 2.56 -12.52 5.65
N LEU A 22 3.25 -11.73 6.46
CA LEU A 22 3.72 -10.38 6.10
C LEU A 22 5.24 -10.27 6.03
N VAL A 23 5.97 -11.19 6.66
CA VAL A 23 7.43 -11.08 6.80
C VAL A 23 8.16 -11.04 5.46
N GLU A 24 7.64 -11.76 4.47
CA GLU A 24 8.14 -11.85 3.09
C GLU A 24 7.76 -10.62 2.24
N ASN A 25 6.83 -9.79 2.71
CA ASN A 25 6.32 -8.66 1.94
C ASN A 25 7.17 -7.39 2.18
N PRO A 26 7.84 -6.82 1.16
CA PRO A 26 8.67 -5.63 1.31
C PRO A 26 7.89 -4.37 1.72
N PHE A 27 6.56 -4.40 1.56
CA PHE A 27 5.67 -3.30 1.95
C PHE A 27 5.00 -3.49 3.31
N LYS A 28 5.34 -4.53 4.08
CA LYS A 28 4.69 -4.83 5.38
C LYS A 28 4.60 -3.63 6.32
N GLU A 29 5.66 -2.83 6.40
CA GLU A 29 5.68 -1.62 7.23
C GLU A 29 4.66 -0.58 6.74
N ARG A 30 4.57 -0.40 5.43
CA ARG A 30 3.64 0.55 4.80
C ARG A 30 2.22 0.08 4.90
N ILE A 31 1.96 -1.22 4.69
CA ILE A 31 0.65 -1.82 4.89
C ILE A 31 0.18 -1.51 6.32
N VAL A 32 0.99 -1.87 7.32
CA VAL A 32 0.64 -1.63 8.73
C VAL A 32 0.46 -0.14 9.02
N GLN A 33 1.28 0.76 8.45
CA GLN A 33 1.09 2.20 8.60
C GLN A 33 -0.21 2.72 7.94
N SER A 34 -0.56 2.22 6.75
CA SER A 34 -1.77 2.64 6.02
C SER A 34 -3.07 2.21 6.71
N PHE A 35 -3.02 1.13 7.50
CA PHE A 35 -4.14 0.65 8.32
C PHE A 35 -4.15 1.25 9.73
N SER A 36 -3.04 1.81 10.21
CA SER A 36 -2.98 2.45 11.53
C SER A 36 -3.64 3.81 11.49
N GLU A 37 -4.69 4.02 12.29
CA GLU A 37 -5.31 5.35 12.47
C GLU A 37 -4.33 6.40 13.02
N ASP A 38 -3.35 5.95 13.81
CA ASP A 38 -2.40 6.81 14.51
C ASP A 38 -1.15 7.13 13.67
N GLY A 39 -0.97 6.44 12.53
CA GLY A 39 0.22 6.56 11.67
C GLY A 39 1.53 6.02 12.29
N GLU A 40 1.54 5.71 13.58
CA GLU A 40 2.67 5.09 14.29
C GLU A 40 2.82 3.58 13.99
N GLY A 41 1.88 2.98 13.25
CA GLY A 41 1.90 1.55 12.89
C GLY A 41 1.38 0.62 13.98
N ASN A 42 0.80 1.18 15.05
CA ASN A 42 0.09 0.41 16.05
C ASN A 42 -1.34 0.14 15.53
N LEU A 43 -1.72 -1.13 15.40
CA LEU A 43 -3.05 -1.52 14.90
C LEU A 43 -3.97 -1.91 16.05
N SER A 44 -5.17 -1.35 16.09
CA SER A 44 -6.23 -1.88 16.93
C SER A 44 -6.71 -3.24 16.39
N PHE A 45 -7.48 -3.98 17.19
CA PHE A 45 -8.09 -5.23 16.70
C PHE A 45 -8.98 -5.00 15.47
N ASN A 46 -9.67 -3.87 15.39
CA ASN A 46 -10.49 -3.52 14.23
C ASN A 46 -9.59 -3.29 13.00
N ASP A 47 -8.52 -2.51 13.12
CA ASP A 47 -7.60 -2.25 12.01
C ASP A 47 -6.95 -3.54 11.49
N PHE A 48 -6.61 -4.46 12.41
CA PHE A 48 -6.07 -5.76 12.05
C PHE A 48 -7.09 -6.59 11.26
N VAL A 49 -8.35 -6.63 11.69
CA VAL A 49 -9.42 -7.33 10.98
C VAL A 49 -9.69 -6.70 9.62
N ASP A 50 -9.71 -5.37 9.53
CA ASP A 50 -9.89 -4.63 8.28
C ASP A 50 -8.74 -4.90 7.31
N MET A 51 -7.50 -4.94 7.80
CA MET A 51 -6.33 -5.30 7.01
C MET A 51 -6.48 -6.68 6.38
N PHE A 52 -6.78 -7.71 7.17
CA PHE A 52 -6.98 -9.06 6.64
C PHE A 52 -8.21 -9.15 5.73
N SER A 53 -9.27 -8.38 6.02
CA SER A 53 -10.47 -8.31 5.20
C SER A 53 -10.15 -7.79 3.81
N VAL A 54 -9.37 -6.71 3.69
CA VAL A 54 -8.97 -6.15 2.39
C VAL A 54 -7.97 -7.03 1.65
N MET A 55 -7.04 -7.67 2.36
CA MET A 55 -6.04 -8.55 1.74
C MET A 55 -6.61 -9.91 1.35
N SER A 56 -7.82 -10.26 1.80
CA SER A 56 -8.54 -11.46 1.41
C SER A 56 -8.79 -11.52 -0.11
N GLU A 57 -8.77 -12.72 -0.68
CA GLU A 57 -9.11 -12.94 -2.09
C GLU A 57 -10.55 -12.49 -2.42
N MET A 58 -11.45 -12.57 -1.43
CA MET A 58 -12.86 -12.21 -1.55
C MET A 58 -13.13 -10.69 -1.48
N ALA A 59 -12.13 -9.86 -1.19
CA ALA A 59 -12.34 -8.42 -1.07
C ALA A 59 -12.67 -7.78 -2.42
N PRO A 60 -13.58 -6.80 -2.45
CA PRO A 60 -13.93 -6.08 -3.66
C PRO A 60 -12.70 -5.35 -4.22
N ARG A 61 -12.60 -5.34 -5.55
CA ARG A 61 -11.46 -4.75 -6.26
C ARG A 61 -11.27 -3.27 -5.94
N GLU A 62 -12.37 -2.54 -5.75
CA GLU A 62 -12.34 -1.12 -5.36
C GLU A 62 -11.62 -0.91 -4.01
N LEU A 63 -11.95 -1.71 -2.99
CA LEU A 63 -11.24 -1.63 -1.71
C LEU A 63 -9.75 -1.96 -1.86
N LYS A 64 -9.41 -2.99 -2.64
CA LYS A 64 -8.01 -3.32 -2.91
C LYS A 64 -7.28 -2.18 -3.63
N ALA A 65 -7.92 -1.52 -4.59
CA ALA A 65 -7.34 -0.39 -5.30
C ALA A 65 -7.12 0.81 -4.37
N ILE A 66 -8.08 1.14 -3.48
CA ILE A 66 -7.97 2.21 -2.49
C ILE A 66 -6.79 1.96 -1.54
N TYR A 67 -6.69 0.75 -1.00
CA TYR A 67 -5.61 0.44 -0.06
C TYR A 67 -4.27 0.29 -0.77
N ALA A 68 -4.23 -0.28 -1.97
CA ALA A 68 -3.02 -0.25 -2.79
C ALA A 68 -2.57 1.20 -2.99
N PHE A 69 -3.45 2.10 -3.44
CA PHE A 69 -3.13 3.52 -3.61
C PHE A 69 -2.51 4.13 -2.34
N LYS A 70 -3.12 3.91 -1.18
CA LYS A 70 -2.57 4.36 0.12
C LYS A 70 -1.20 3.77 0.47
N ILE A 71 -0.92 2.53 0.07
CA ILE A 71 0.38 1.88 0.33
C ILE A 71 1.47 2.49 -0.55
N TYR A 72 1.15 2.77 -1.83
CA TYR A 72 2.05 3.39 -2.79
C TYR A 72 2.27 4.88 -2.52
N ASP A 73 1.28 5.60 -1.99
CA ASP A 73 1.36 7.02 -1.62
C ASP A 73 2.17 7.21 -0.32
N PHE A 74 3.48 7.50 -0.41
CA PHE A 74 4.35 7.63 0.77
C PHE A 74 4.17 8.94 1.53
N ASN A 75 3.88 10.04 0.84
CA ASN A 75 3.67 11.36 1.40
C ASN A 75 2.24 11.60 1.90
N THR A 76 1.32 10.65 1.65
CA THR A 76 -0.08 10.69 2.07
C THR A 76 -0.79 11.95 1.57
N ASP A 77 -0.39 12.46 0.40
CA ASP A 77 -1.02 13.63 -0.21
C ASP A 77 -2.21 13.27 -1.11
N ASN A 78 -2.54 11.97 -1.20
CA ASN A 78 -3.52 11.37 -2.10
C ASN A 78 -3.14 11.48 -3.59
N PHE A 79 -1.85 11.60 -3.89
CA PHE A 79 -1.31 11.59 -5.24
C PHE A 79 -0.03 10.74 -5.28
N ILE A 80 0.05 9.80 -6.23
CA ILE A 80 1.30 9.07 -6.42
C ILE A 80 2.21 9.92 -7.31
N CYS A 81 3.30 10.43 -6.75
CA CYS A 81 4.30 11.19 -7.48
C CYS A 81 5.48 10.29 -7.92
N LYS A 82 6.34 10.82 -8.80
CA LYS A 82 7.58 10.14 -9.25
C LYS A 82 8.42 9.62 -8.07
N SER A 83 8.54 10.43 -7.02
CA SER A 83 9.29 10.08 -5.81
C SER A 83 8.72 8.88 -5.05
N ASP A 84 7.40 8.68 -5.08
CA ASP A 84 6.72 7.58 -4.42
C ASP A 84 6.87 6.28 -5.21
N LEU A 85 6.79 6.38 -6.54
CA LEU A 85 7.11 5.28 -7.46
C LEU A 85 8.58 4.85 -7.33
N GLU A 86 9.52 5.79 -7.22
CA GLU A 86 10.94 5.49 -7.05
C GLU A 86 11.19 4.71 -5.75
N LYS A 87 10.63 5.16 -4.63
CA LYS A 87 10.71 4.44 -3.35
C LYS A 87 10.09 3.05 -3.42
N THR A 88 8.95 2.94 -4.10
CA THR A 88 8.26 1.67 -4.31
C THR A 88 9.13 0.71 -5.12
N LEU A 89 9.65 1.16 -6.26
CA LEU A 89 10.49 0.37 -7.15
C LEU A 89 11.75 -0.09 -6.43
N ASN A 90 12.43 0.80 -5.71
CA ASN A 90 13.59 0.45 -4.90
C ASN A 90 13.27 -0.63 -3.85
N LYS A 91 12.09 -0.58 -3.21
CA LYS A 91 11.65 -1.63 -2.27
C LYS A 91 11.34 -2.97 -2.97
N LEU A 92 10.79 -2.95 -4.19
CA LEU A 92 10.48 -4.15 -4.97
C LEU A 92 11.74 -4.81 -5.53
N THR A 93 12.64 -4.01 -6.07
CA THR A 93 13.86 -4.48 -6.71
C THR A 93 15.03 -4.62 -5.75
N ARG A 94 14.83 -4.36 -4.45
CA ARG A 94 15.87 -4.44 -3.41
C ARG A 94 17.11 -3.61 -3.77
N GLU A 95 16.88 -2.45 -4.37
CA GLU A 95 17.93 -1.53 -4.84
C GLU A 95 18.86 -2.16 -5.91
N GLU A 96 18.39 -3.18 -6.65
CA GLU A 96 19.17 -3.82 -7.72
C GLU A 96 19.13 -3.05 -9.06
N LEU A 97 18.24 -2.07 -9.21
CA LEU A 97 18.12 -1.24 -10.41
C LEU A 97 18.94 0.05 -10.30
N GLU A 98 19.47 0.53 -11.43
CA GLU A 98 20.13 1.84 -11.47
C GLU A 98 19.12 2.98 -11.39
N GLU A 99 19.53 4.12 -10.84
CA GLU A 99 18.68 5.31 -10.69
C GLU A 99 18.10 5.78 -12.04
N GLU A 100 18.85 5.61 -13.13
CA GLU A 100 18.37 5.91 -14.49
C GLU A 100 17.24 4.97 -14.94
N GLU A 101 17.32 3.67 -14.63
CA GLU A 101 16.28 2.70 -14.98
C GLU A 101 15.01 2.95 -14.18
N VAL A 102 15.15 3.21 -12.87
CA VAL A 102 14.02 3.56 -12.00
C VAL A 102 13.34 4.83 -12.49
N ASN A 103 14.12 5.87 -12.82
CA ASN A 103 13.59 7.12 -13.38
C ASN A 103 12.82 6.89 -14.69
N LEU A 104 13.38 6.09 -15.61
CA LEU A 104 12.76 5.77 -16.89
C LEU A 104 11.42 5.04 -16.70
N VAL A 105 11.38 4.06 -15.77
CA VAL A 105 10.15 3.33 -15.46
C VAL A 105 9.11 4.26 -14.83
N CYS A 106 9.50 5.08 -13.85
CA CYS A 106 8.59 6.04 -13.24
C CYS A 106 8.01 7.03 -14.27
N GLU A 107 8.83 7.57 -15.17
CA GLU A 107 8.35 8.48 -16.21
C GLU A 107 7.39 7.81 -17.17
N LYS A 108 7.68 6.58 -17.60
CA LYS A 108 6.75 5.82 -18.46
C LYS A 108 5.44 5.48 -17.77
N VAL A 109 5.48 5.12 -16.49
CA VAL A 109 4.27 4.83 -15.71
C VAL A 109 3.41 6.08 -15.57
N ILE A 110 4.02 7.22 -15.23
CA ILE A 110 3.31 8.50 -15.15
C ILE A 110 2.76 8.86 -16.53
N GLU A 111 3.56 8.84 -17.60
CA GLU A 111 3.09 9.19 -18.96
C GLU A 111 1.92 8.31 -19.45
N GLU A 112 1.88 7.03 -19.09
CA GLU A 112 0.81 6.11 -19.50
C GLU A 112 -0.44 6.19 -18.60
N ALA A 113 -0.26 6.50 -17.32
CA ALA A 113 -1.34 6.49 -16.33
C ALA A 113 -1.94 7.88 -16.08
N ASP A 114 -1.15 8.94 -16.18
CA ASP A 114 -1.54 10.35 -15.99
C ASP A 114 -2.42 10.80 -17.16
N MET A 115 -3.73 10.92 -16.91
CA MET A 115 -4.69 11.31 -17.93
C MET A 115 -4.86 12.83 -18.04
N ASP A 116 -4.58 13.58 -16.99
CA ASP A 116 -4.79 15.03 -16.92
C ASP A 116 -3.51 15.85 -17.12
N GLY A 117 -2.36 15.18 -17.13
CA GLY A 117 -1.04 15.74 -17.42
C GLY A 117 -0.50 16.60 -16.28
N ASP A 118 -0.93 16.37 -15.04
CA ASP A 118 -0.49 17.13 -13.87
C ASP A 118 0.86 16.64 -13.31
N GLY A 119 1.39 15.54 -13.85
CA GLY A 119 2.65 14.91 -13.45
C GLY A 119 2.53 14.08 -12.17
N LYS A 120 1.31 13.77 -11.75
CA LYS A 120 0.95 12.97 -10.58
C LYS A 120 -0.17 12.01 -10.97
N LEU A 121 -0.37 10.98 -10.15
CA LEU A 121 -1.47 10.05 -10.36
C LEU A 121 -2.49 10.24 -9.25
N ALA A 122 -3.65 10.77 -9.58
CA ALA A 122 -4.78 10.80 -8.66
C ALA A 122 -5.38 9.39 -8.54
N PHE A 123 -6.26 9.20 -7.55
CA PHE A 123 -6.95 7.94 -7.36
C PHE A 123 -7.71 7.47 -8.62
N ALA A 124 -8.30 8.41 -9.38
CA ALA A 124 -9.00 8.11 -10.63
C ALA A 124 -8.06 7.55 -11.72
N ASP A 125 -6.86 8.11 -11.87
CA ASP A 125 -5.84 7.65 -12.82
C ASP A 125 -5.34 6.26 -12.44
N PHE A 126 -5.09 6.06 -11.14
CA PHE A 126 -4.67 4.77 -10.61
C PHE A 126 -5.73 3.68 -10.77
N GLU A 127 -7.00 3.99 -10.52
CA GLU A 127 -8.13 3.07 -10.76
C GLU A 127 -8.22 2.67 -12.23
N ASN A 128 -8.06 3.64 -13.14
CA ASN A 128 -8.05 3.39 -14.58
C ASN A 128 -6.85 2.54 -15.00
N MET A 129 -5.66 2.81 -14.44
CA MET A 129 -4.45 2.01 -14.67
C MET A 129 -4.66 0.55 -14.23
N ILE A 130 -5.21 0.34 -13.03
CA ILE A 130 -5.53 -0.99 -12.50
C ILE A 130 -6.57 -1.71 -13.36
N SER A 131 -7.59 -0.98 -13.83
CA SER A 131 -8.61 -1.53 -14.72
C SER A 131 -8.00 -2.03 -16.05
N LYS A 132 -6.98 -1.33 -16.56
CA LYS A 132 -6.21 -1.73 -17.74
C LYS A 132 -5.21 -2.87 -17.47
N ALA A 133 -4.73 -2.99 -16.24
CA ALA A 133 -3.75 -3.99 -15.80
C ALA A 133 -4.32 -4.94 -14.74
N PRO A 134 -5.23 -5.88 -15.10
CA PRO A 134 -5.87 -6.77 -14.14
C PRO A 134 -4.87 -7.69 -13.38
N ASP A 135 -3.70 -7.98 -13.97
CA ASP A 135 -2.63 -8.75 -13.35
C ASP A 135 -1.98 -8.02 -12.16
N PHE A 136 -2.08 -6.69 -12.08
CA PHE A 136 -1.52 -5.90 -11.00
C PHE A 136 -2.19 -6.20 -9.66
N LEU A 137 -3.53 -6.17 -9.61
CA LEU A 137 -4.30 -6.60 -8.44
C LEU A 137 -4.12 -8.09 -8.16
N SER A 138 -3.84 -8.87 -9.20
CA SER A 138 -3.55 -10.30 -9.07
C SER A 138 -2.14 -10.58 -8.50
N THR A 139 -1.40 -9.55 -8.11
CA THR A 139 -0.14 -9.68 -7.34
C THR A 139 -0.31 -9.16 -5.91
N PHE A 140 -1.44 -8.50 -5.62
CA PHE A 140 -1.77 -7.86 -4.35
C PHE A 140 -2.64 -8.76 -3.47
N HIS A 141 -2.18 -9.97 -3.18
CA HIS A 141 -2.84 -10.88 -2.24
C HIS A 141 -1.83 -11.64 -1.39
N ILE A 142 -2.17 -11.79 -0.11
CA ILE A 142 -1.43 -12.66 0.80
C ILE A 142 -1.95 -14.07 0.58
N ARG A 143 -1.07 -15.00 0.21
CA ARG A 143 -1.37 -16.43 0.26
C ARG A 143 -1.17 -16.88 1.71
N ILE A 144 -2.28 -17.13 2.40
CA ILE A 144 -2.31 -17.87 3.66
C ILE A 144 -2.18 -19.37 3.36
#